data_AF-A0A2A7AC37-F1
#
_entry.id   AF-A0A2A7AC37-F1
#
_cell.length_a   1.000
_cell.length_b   1.000
_cell.length_c   1.000
_cell.angle_alpha   90.00
_cell.angle_beta   90.00
_cell.angle_gamma   90.00
#
_symmetry.space_group_name_H-M   'P 1'
#
loop_
_entity.id
_entity.type
_entity.pdbx_description
1 polymer ?
#
loop_
_entity_poly.entity_id
_entity_poly.type
_entity_poly.pdbx_seq_one_letter_code
_entity_poly.pdbx_strand_id
1 'polypeptide(L)'
;MSSGSFKMSGGSIEDCTAHEGAGVKVYASNGKTASFSMTGGEIQNCNTDGVSIYAIGSGTSEFTMTGGTIEDNGGYGVWVDNGSAVMSGGSVKGSERYDIYIGSRATLTVNNTQVGGTVLNMGKITGQGSAEFTGTVENSGYAAAGITGCKIHRIEHRSPYKGTIEGSTWDEYVYLLGYSWPTAKIPSGAGESISLKFPSYITPKMENTLEIPEGVTVTVDLAGKPVSADAEASDIKIINHGTLTLIDSSTGGTLSIPIENDGVLNANGGTVTGKV
;
A
#
# COMPACT_ATOMS: atom_id res chain seq x y z
N MET A 1 18.33 -2.09 -33.22
CA MET A 1 17.44 -1.21 -32.43
C MET A 1 18.31 -0.50 -31.40
N SER A 2 18.19 0.82 -31.24
CA SER A 2 19.05 1.57 -30.30
C SER A 2 18.47 1.45 -28.90
N SER A 3 19.26 0.92 -27.96
CA SER A 3 19.01 0.98 -26.52
C SER A 3 19.82 2.13 -25.89
N GLY A 4 19.31 2.70 -24.81
CA GLY A 4 20.03 3.70 -24.02
C GLY A 4 20.23 3.18 -22.60
N SER A 5 21.45 3.28 -22.06
CA SER A 5 21.70 2.98 -20.66
C SER A 5 22.50 4.10 -20.02
N PHE A 6 22.17 4.40 -18.77
CA PHE A 6 22.93 5.33 -17.93
C PHE A 6 23.26 4.66 -16.60
N LYS A 7 24.51 4.80 -16.16
CA LYS A 7 25.00 4.24 -14.89
C LYS A 7 25.57 5.36 -14.02
N MET A 8 25.00 5.50 -12.84
CA MET A 8 25.45 6.41 -11.78
C MET A 8 26.11 5.60 -10.66
N SER A 9 27.33 5.98 -10.28
CA SER A 9 28.10 5.30 -9.22
C SER A 9 28.49 6.22 -8.05
N GLY A 10 27.89 7.41 -8.02
CA GLY A 10 28.19 8.52 -7.13
C GLY A 10 27.71 9.84 -7.77
N GLY A 11 27.92 10.96 -7.06
CA GLY A 11 27.43 12.29 -7.47
C GLY A 11 26.00 12.56 -6.98
N SER A 12 25.51 13.77 -7.24
CA SER A 12 24.16 14.20 -6.89
C SER A 12 23.37 14.61 -8.13
N ILE A 13 22.07 14.30 -8.13
CA ILE A 13 21.04 14.94 -8.94
C ILE A 13 20.10 15.61 -7.95
N GLU A 14 20.21 16.92 -7.81
CA GLU A 14 19.49 17.65 -6.77
C GLU A 14 18.88 18.94 -7.27
N ASP A 15 17.89 19.44 -6.52
CA ASP A 15 17.19 20.71 -6.76
C ASP A 15 16.64 20.85 -8.18
N CYS A 16 16.21 19.73 -8.75
CA CYS A 16 15.68 19.68 -10.10
C CYS A 16 14.28 20.33 -10.17
N THR A 17 14.15 21.33 -11.04
CA THR A 17 12.86 21.97 -11.34
C THR A 17 12.43 21.61 -12.76
N ALA A 18 11.66 20.53 -12.91
CA ALA A 18 11.08 20.11 -14.16
C ALA A 18 9.62 20.59 -14.26
N HIS A 19 9.25 21.23 -15.38
CA HIS A 19 7.84 21.49 -15.68
C HIS A 19 7.10 20.20 -16.04
N GLU A 20 7.80 19.28 -16.70
CA GLU A 20 7.36 17.91 -16.98
C GLU A 20 8.56 16.97 -16.81
N GLY A 21 8.40 15.87 -16.06
CA GLY A 21 9.44 14.85 -15.91
C GLY A 21 9.75 14.52 -14.47
N ALA A 22 11.00 14.13 -14.24
CA ALA A 22 11.56 13.66 -12.98
C ALA A 22 13.04 14.04 -12.93
N GLY A 23 13.70 13.91 -11.77
CA GLY A 23 15.16 14.01 -11.69
C GLY A 23 15.83 13.07 -12.69
N VAL A 24 15.31 11.84 -12.81
CA VAL A 24 15.67 10.90 -13.88
C VAL A 24 14.42 10.30 -14.51
N LYS A 25 14.27 10.44 -15.84
CA LYS A 25 13.20 9.78 -16.62
C LYS A 25 13.75 8.68 -17.51
N VAL A 26 13.37 7.43 -17.24
CA VAL A 26 13.71 6.26 -18.05
C VAL A 26 12.53 5.94 -18.96
N TYR A 27 12.70 6.24 -20.24
CA TYR A 27 11.62 6.15 -21.23
C TYR A 27 12.00 5.27 -22.42
N ALA A 28 11.20 4.24 -22.68
CA ALA A 28 11.38 3.36 -23.83
C ALA A 28 10.16 3.36 -24.76
N SER A 29 10.40 3.62 -26.05
CA SER A 29 9.39 3.49 -27.10
C SER A 29 9.29 2.05 -27.61
N ASN A 30 8.28 1.77 -28.44
CA ASN A 30 8.03 0.45 -29.04
C ASN A 30 9.31 -0.22 -29.59
N GLY A 31 9.61 -1.43 -29.11
CA GLY A 31 10.79 -2.23 -29.48
C GLY A 31 12.14 -1.72 -28.98
N LYS A 32 12.19 -0.69 -28.13
CA LYS A 32 13.44 -0.17 -27.54
C LYS A 32 13.57 -0.51 -26.07
N THR A 33 14.81 -0.47 -25.58
CA THR A 33 15.14 -0.64 -24.18
C THR A 33 15.83 0.60 -23.64
N ALA A 34 15.40 1.08 -22.48
CA ALA A 34 16.05 2.14 -21.73
C ALA A 34 16.32 1.64 -20.31
N SER A 35 17.51 1.92 -19.78
CA SER A 35 17.84 1.53 -18.41
C SER A 35 18.60 2.61 -17.65
N PHE A 36 18.33 2.67 -16.35
CA PHE A 36 19.09 3.45 -15.39
C PHE A 36 19.57 2.55 -14.26
N SER A 37 20.85 2.63 -13.93
CA SER A 37 21.44 1.89 -12.82
C SER A 37 22.15 2.83 -11.85
N MET A 38 21.81 2.74 -10.57
CA MET A 38 22.41 3.50 -9.49
C MET A 38 23.09 2.56 -8.50
N THR A 39 24.38 2.78 -8.24
CA THR A 39 25.16 2.03 -7.24
C THR A 39 25.57 2.88 -6.03
N GLY A 40 25.30 4.18 -6.08
CA GLY A 40 25.69 5.18 -5.09
C GLY A 40 25.30 6.58 -5.56
N GLY A 41 25.50 7.58 -4.71
CA GLY A 41 25.09 8.97 -4.96
C GLY A 41 23.70 9.28 -4.42
N GLU A 42 23.20 10.47 -4.76
CA GLU A 42 21.98 11.05 -4.19
C GLU A 42 21.08 11.59 -5.31
N ILE A 43 19.76 11.36 -5.20
CA ILE A 43 18.74 12.01 -6.02
C ILE A 43 17.73 12.65 -5.07
N GLN A 44 17.71 13.98 -4.99
CA GLN A 44 16.92 14.65 -3.96
C GLN A 44 16.33 15.98 -4.39
N ASN A 45 15.36 16.48 -3.62
CA ASN A 45 14.76 17.81 -3.81
C ASN A 45 14.25 18.07 -5.24
N CYS A 46 13.84 17.02 -5.97
CA CYS A 46 13.18 17.21 -7.25
C CYS A 46 11.76 17.69 -7.00
N ASN A 47 11.30 18.70 -7.75
CA ASN A 47 9.93 19.21 -7.61
C ASN A 47 8.85 18.21 -8.07
N THR A 48 9.23 17.16 -8.79
CA THR A 48 8.38 16.05 -9.22
C THR A 48 8.94 14.72 -8.70
N ASP A 49 8.91 13.64 -9.47
CA ASP A 49 9.47 12.36 -9.05
C ASP A 49 11.01 12.41 -9.01
N GLY A 50 11.63 11.66 -8.10
CA GLY A 50 13.08 11.44 -8.14
C GLY A 50 13.46 10.64 -9.39
N VAL A 51 12.87 9.45 -9.53
CA VAL A 51 13.05 8.56 -10.69
C VAL A 51 11.69 8.14 -11.25
N SER A 52 11.51 8.30 -12.56
CA SER A 52 10.27 7.95 -13.28
C SER A 52 10.56 6.94 -14.40
N ILE A 53 9.90 5.78 -14.35
CA ILE A 53 10.09 4.65 -15.26
C ILE A 53 8.81 4.42 -16.06
N TYR A 54 8.92 4.52 -17.38
CA TYR A 54 7.77 4.46 -18.27
C TYR A 54 8.13 3.85 -19.64
N ALA A 55 7.24 3.04 -20.19
CA ALA A 55 7.40 2.44 -21.52
C ALA A 55 6.11 2.47 -22.34
N ILE A 56 6.24 2.60 -23.67
CA ILE A 56 5.12 2.55 -24.63
C ILE A 56 5.24 1.31 -25.53
N GLY A 57 4.11 0.64 -25.76
CA GLY A 57 4.03 -0.51 -26.66
C GLY A 57 4.86 -1.68 -26.13
N SER A 58 5.73 -2.25 -26.97
CA SER A 58 6.68 -3.28 -26.56
C SER A 58 8.02 -2.73 -26.04
N GLY A 59 8.07 -1.44 -25.67
CA GLY A 59 9.24 -0.86 -25.03
C GLY A 59 9.54 -1.48 -23.67
N THR A 60 10.81 -1.43 -23.24
CA THR A 60 11.26 -1.94 -21.95
C THR A 60 12.04 -0.87 -21.21
N SER A 61 11.53 -0.43 -20.06
CA SER A 61 12.21 0.53 -19.18
C SER A 61 12.58 -0.14 -17.86
N GLU A 62 13.84 -0.03 -17.47
CA GLU A 62 14.40 -0.75 -16.32
C GLU A 62 15.13 0.20 -15.38
N PHE A 63 14.92 0.01 -14.09
CA PHE A 63 15.67 0.67 -13.03
C PHE A 63 16.35 -0.36 -12.14
N THR A 64 17.62 -0.12 -11.80
CA THR A 64 18.35 -0.94 -10.84
C THR A 64 19.01 -0.06 -9.78
N MET A 65 18.73 -0.35 -8.52
CA MET A 65 19.32 0.32 -7.37
C MET A 65 20.06 -0.70 -6.50
N THR A 66 21.37 -0.53 -6.39
CA THR A 66 22.24 -1.37 -5.53
C THR A 66 22.83 -0.58 -4.37
N GLY A 67 22.65 0.75 -4.37
CA GLY A 67 23.16 1.69 -3.37
C GLY A 67 22.75 3.12 -3.71
N GLY A 68 23.03 4.06 -2.81
CA GLY A 68 22.63 5.47 -2.94
C GLY A 68 21.34 5.82 -2.20
N THR A 69 20.95 7.08 -2.28
CA THR A 69 19.72 7.62 -1.66
C THR A 69 18.85 8.31 -2.71
N ILE A 70 17.53 8.16 -2.56
CA ILE A 70 16.53 8.95 -3.28
C ILE A 70 15.58 9.53 -2.23
N GLU A 71 15.60 10.84 -2.02
CA GLU A 71 14.84 11.43 -0.91
C GLU A 71 14.25 12.81 -1.18
N ASP A 72 13.27 13.21 -0.38
CA ASP A 72 12.71 14.57 -0.32
C ASP A 72 12.24 15.13 -1.67
N ASN A 73 11.61 14.28 -2.50
CA ASN A 73 11.06 14.68 -3.80
C ASN A 73 9.56 15.03 -3.70
N GLY A 74 9.12 16.07 -4.41
CA GLY A 74 7.72 16.55 -4.41
C GLY A 74 6.70 15.59 -5.04
N GLY A 75 7.16 14.63 -5.82
CA GLY A 75 6.38 13.53 -6.38
C GLY A 75 6.56 12.23 -5.59
N TYR A 76 6.79 11.15 -6.32
CA TYR A 76 7.25 9.88 -5.77
C TYR A 76 8.79 9.83 -5.72
N GLY A 77 9.37 9.06 -4.81
CA GLY A 77 10.81 8.82 -4.86
C GLY A 77 11.15 8.02 -6.12
N VAL A 78 10.49 6.88 -6.28
CA VAL A 78 10.55 6.04 -7.48
C VAL A 78 9.13 5.75 -7.99
N TRP A 79 8.81 6.19 -9.19
CA TRP A 79 7.56 5.91 -9.88
C TRP A 79 7.79 4.95 -11.04
N VAL A 80 7.18 3.77 -11.01
CA VAL A 80 7.25 2.77 -12.07
C VAL A 80 5.86 2.54 -12.64
N ASP A 81 5.54 3.08 -13.80
CA ASP A 81 4.20 2.92 -14.40
C ASP A 81 4.11 1.67 -15.30
N ASN A 82 5.09 1.53 -16.19
CA ASN A 82 5.21 0.41 -17.10
C ASN A 82 6.70 0.13 -17.34
N GLY A 83 7.18 -0.96 -16.76
CA GLY A 83 8.60 -1.28 -16.68
C GLY A 83 8.91 -2.11 -15.44
N SER A 84 10.20 -2.19 -15.10
CA SER A 84 10.66 -2.93 -13.94
C SER A 84 11.65 -2.12 -13.11
N ALA A 85 11.60 -2.34 -11.79
CA ALA A 85 12.61 -1.90 -10.86
C ALA A 85 13.20 -3.10 -10.12
N VAL A 86 14.51 -3.08 -9.88
CA VAL A 86 15.21 -4.04 -9.04
C VAL A 86 15.97 -3.27 -7.97
N MET A 87 15.70 -3.60 -6.71
CA MET A 87 16.37 -3.02 -5.56
C MET A 87 17.12 -4.12 -4.80
N SER A 88 18.42 -3.96 -4.67
CA SER A 88 19.29 -4.82 -3.85
C SER A 88 20.20 -4.02 -2.91
N GLY A 89 19.88 -2.75 -2.70
CA GLY A 89 20.53 -1.86 -1.74
C GLY A 89 20.03 -0.41 -1.90
N GLY A 90 20.54 0.48 -1.05
CA GLY A 90 20.17 1.90 -1.05
C GLY A 90 18.88 2.20 -0.27
N SER A 91 18.41 3.44 -0.34
CA SER A 91 17.18 3.88 0.35
C SER A 91 16.35 4.85 -0.49
N VAL A 92 15.02 4.73 -0.39
CA VAL A 92 14.04 5.66 -0.97
C VAL A 92 13.10 6.10 0.16
N LYS A 93 13.04 7.39 0.48
CA LYS A 93 12.26 7.90 1.63
C LYS A 93 11.97 9.40 1.54
N GLY A 94 10.96 9.89 2.27
CA GLY A 94 10.74 11.33 2.48
C GLY A 94 10.07 12.04 1.30
N SER A 95 9.59 11.31 0.30
CA SER A 95 8.83 11.93 -0.80
C SER A 95 7.44 12.38 -0.35
N GLU A 96 6.92 13.46 -0.94
CA GLU A 96 5.62 14.03 -0.56
C GLU A 96 4.44 13.07 -0.84
N ARG A 97 4.58 12.18 -1.84
CA ARG A 97 3.61 11.12 -2.13
C ARG A 97 4.03 9.81 -1.45
N TYR A 98 4.12 8.73 -2.21
CA TYR A 98 4.71 7.48 -1.75
C TYR A 98 6.19 7.48 -2.13
N ASP A 99 7.02 6.86 -1.31
CA ASP A 99 8.43 6.72 -1.62
C ASP A 99 8.61 5.84 -2.87
N ILE A 100 7.80 4.80 -3.00
CA ILE A 100 7.77 3.94 -4.19
C ILE A 100 6.34 3.74 -4.67
N TYR A 101 6.13 3.93 -5.97
CA TYR A 101 4.88 3.59 -6.66
C TYR A 101 5.12 2.56 -7.76
N ILE A 102 4.37 1.45 -7.71
CA ILE A 102 4.39 0.39 -8.71
C ILE A 102 3.03 0.35 -9.40
N GLY A 103 2.97 0.80 -10.65
CA GLY A 103 1.80 0.78 -11.51
C GLY A 103 1.35 -0.63 -11.89
N SER A 104 0.13 -0.76 -12.41
CA SER A 104 -0.49 -2.08 -12.67
C SER A 104 0.19 -2.92 -13.75
N ARG A 105 1.06 -2.31 -14.55
CA ARG A 105 1.90 -2.97 -15.57
C ARG A 105 3.36 -3.08 -15.15
N ALA A 106 3.68 -2.65 -13.94
CA ALA A 106 5.03 -2.59 -13.44
C ALA A 106 5.38 -3.77 -12.52
N THR A 107 6.68 -4.00 -12.39
CA THR A 107 7.23 -4.95 -11.42
C THR A 107 8.30 -4.29 -10.55
N LEU A 108 8.34 -4.72 -9.29
CA LEU A 108 9.44 -4.44 -8.37
C LEU A 108 10.01 -5.76 -7.86
N THR A 109 11.31 -5.95 -8.03
CA THR A 109 12.04 -7.02 -7.37
C THR A 109 12.85 -6.44 -6.21
N VAL A 110 12.66 -6.96 -5.01
CA VAL A 110 13.50 -6.66 -3.84
C VAL A 110 14.37 -7.88 -3.58
N ASN A 111 15.69 -7.71 -3.61
CA ASN A 111 16.63 -8.81 -3.58
C ASN A 111 17.67 -8.61 -2.48
N ASN A 112 17.60 -9.44 -1.43
CA ASN A 112 18.54 -9.43 -0.31
C ASN A 112 18.79 -8.04 0.29
N THR A 113 17.74 -7.21 0.37
CA THR A 113 17.81 -5.86 0.91
C THR A 113 16.53 -5.50 1.65
N GLN A 114 16.62 -4.38 2.37
CA GLN A 114 15.49 -3.74 3.02
C GLN A 114 14.99 -2.58 2.16
N VAL A 115 13.67 -2.41 2.11
CA VAL A 115 12.99 -1.24 1.55
C VAL A 115 12.23 -0.57 2.69
N GLY A 116 12.69 0.62 3.08
CA GLY A 116 11.99 1.47 4.03
C GLY A 116 10.89 2.30 3.38
N GLY A 117 10.30 3.20 4.15
CA GLY A 117 9.35 4.19 3.64
C GLY A 117 7.98 3.62 3.28
N THR A 118 7.30 4.29 2.37
CA THR A 118 5.94 3.98 1.94
C THR A 118 5.93 3.45 0.51
N VAL A 119 5.22 2.35 0.29
CA VAL A 119 5.12 1.72 -1.03
C VAL A 119 3.66 1.61 -1.43
N LEU A 120 3.28 2.17 -2.58
CA LEU A 120 1.98 1.96 -3.20
C LEU A 120 2.09 0.93 -4.33
N ASN A 121 1.48 -0.24 -4.11
CA ASN A 121 1.50 -1.33 -5.08
C ASN A 121 0.17 -1.47 -5.83
N MET A 122 0.21 -1.23 -7.14
CA MET A 122 -0.86 -1.54 -8.10
C MET A 122 -0.47 -2.71 -9.03
N GLY A 123 0.81 -3.11 -9.03
CA GLY A 123 1.40 -4.14 -9.90
C GLY A 123 2.01 -5.30 -9.12
N LYS A 124 3.19 -5.77 -9.53
CA LYS A 124 3.77 -6.98 -8.92
C LYS A 124 5.03 -6.67 -8.12
N ILE A 125 5.05 -7.11 -6.87
CA ILE A 125 6.22 -7.10 -6.00
C ILE A 125 6.69 -8.53 -5.78
N THR A 126 7.98 -8.77 -6.00
CA THR A 126 8.63 -10.06 -5.77
C THR A 126 9.84 -9.87 -4.87
N GLY A 127 9.83 -10.53 -3.72
CA GLY A 127 10.97 -10.63 -2.82
C GLY A 127 11.84 -11.84 -3.15
N GLN A 128 13.15 -11.69 -2.98
CA GLN A 128 14.14 -12.74 -3.12
C GLN A 128 15.11 -12.72 -1.95
N GLY A 129 15.44 -13.90 -1.42
CA GLY A 129 16.35 -14.06 -0.30
C GLY A 129 15.84 -13.32 0.94
N SER A 130 16.66 -12.43 1.52
CA SER A 130 16.30 -11.66 2.72
C SER A 130 15.50 -10.37 2.42
N ALA A 131 14.63 -10.38 1.41
CA ALA A 131 13.83 -9.22 1.03
C ALA A 131 12.85 -8.81 2.14
N GLU A 132 12.98 -7.57 2.62
CA GLU A 132 12.19 -7.07 3.75
C GLU A 132 11.70 -5.64 3.49
N PHE A 133 10.42 -5.40 3.76
CA PHE A 133 9.84 -4.07 3.82
C PHE A 133 9.71 -3.67 5.28
N THR A 134 10.50 -2.68 5.70
CA THR A 134 10.50 -2.18 7.09
C THR A 134 9.54 -1.02 7.30
N GLY A 135 9.00 -0.47 6.21
CA GLY A 135 7.95 0.53 6.25
C GLY A 135 6.56 -0.02 5.96
N THR A 136 5.71 0.81 5.38
CA THR A 136 4.31 0.45 5.06
C THR A 136 4.17 0.10 3.59
N VAL A 137 3.68 -1.10 3.30
CA VAL A 137 3.29 -1.50 1.95
C VAL A 137 1.78 -1.41 1.83
N GLU A 138 1.33 -0.46 1.04
CA GLU A 138 -0.07 -0.31 0.69
C GLU A 138 -0.36 -1.08 -0.60
N ASN A 139 -1.11 -2.18 -0.48
CA ASN A 139 -1.47 -3.02 -1.61
C ASN A 139 -2.84 -2.62 -2.14
N SER A 140 -2.93 -2.35 -3.44
CA SER A 140 -4.22 -2.03 -4.05
C SER A 140 -5.15 -3.23 -4.02
N GLY A 141 -6.45 -2.95 -4.05
CA GLY A 141 -7.48 -3.97 -4.14
C GLY A 141 -7.68 -4.56 -5.54
N TYR A 142 -6.84 -4.22 -6.51
CA TYR A 142 -6.99 -4.69 -7.89
C TYR A 142 -6.24 -6.00 -8.12
N ALA A 143 -6.76 -6.85 -9.02
CA ALA A 143 -6.20 -8.18 -9.30
C ALA A 143 -4.77 -8.17 -9.87
N ALA A 144 -4.31 -7.04 -10.41
CA ALA A 144 -2.93 -6.89 -10.86
C ALA A 144 -1.95 -6.76 -9.69
N ALA A 145 -2.42 -6.33 -8.51
CA ALA A 145 -1.62 -6.08 -7.34
C ALA A 145 -1.28 -7.39 -6.62
N GLY A 146 -0.08 -7.91 -6.85
CA GLY A 146 0.42 -9.13 -6.25
C GLY A 146 1.71 -8.89 -5.48
N ILE A 147 1.85 -9.53 -4.32
CA ILE A 147 3.07 -9.51 -3.51
C ILE A 147 3.48 -10.96 -3.22
N THR A 148 4.75 -11.28 -3.45
CA THR A 148 5.28 -12.61 -3.12
C THR A 148 6.68 -12.59 -2.53
N GLY A 149 6.99 -13.55 -1.65
CA GLY A 149 8.35 -13.80 -1.16
C GLY A 149 8.94 -12.71 -0.27
N CYS A 150 8.12 -11.91 0.42
CA CYS A 150 8.59 -10.76 1.23
C CYS A 150 8.31 -10.97 2.73
N LYS A 151 9.18 -10.43 3.58
CA LYS A 151 8.83 -10.09 4.97
C LYS A 151 8.38 -8.63 5.01
N ILE A 152 7.24 -8.33 5.63
CA ILE A 152 6.66 -6.97 5.60
C ILE A 152 6.24 -6.54 7.00
N HIS A 153 6.70 -5.39 7.48
CA HIS A 153 6.32 -4.96 8.83
C HIS A 153 4.85 -4.59 8.90
N ARG A 154 4.37 -3.77 7.95
CA ARG A 154 2.97 -3.35 7.90
C ARG A 154 2.41 -3.41 6.48
N ILE A 155 1.31 -4.12 6.33
CA ILE A 155 0.51 -4.14 5.10
C ILE A 155 -0.77 -3.36 5.31
N GLU A 156 -1.06 -2.41 4.42
CA GLU A 156 -2.37 -1.79 4.28
C GLU A 156 -3.01 -2.24 2.96
N HIS A 157 -3.96 -3.17 3.01
CA HIS A 157 -4.59 -3.73 1.81
C HIS A 157 -5.92 -3.04 1.53
N ARG A 158 -6.05 -2.41 0.36
CA ARG A 158 -7.27 -1.69 -0.06
C ARG A 158 -8.41 -2.62 -0.48
N SER A 159 -9.62 -2.27 -0.07
CA SER A 159 -10.84 -2.80 -0.69
C SER A 159 -10.92 -2.42 -2.19
N PRO A 160 -11.45 -3.30 -3.06
CA PRO A 160 -11.91 -4.66 -2.79
C PRO A 160 -10.74 -5.65 -2.62
N TYR A 161 -10.93 -6.75 -1.89
CA TYR A 161 -9.87 -7.76 -1.72
C TYR A 161 -9.67 -8.63 -2.98
N LYS A 162 -9.03 -8.08 -4.03
CA LYS A 162 -8.65 -8.86 -5.24
C LYS A 162 -7.15 -8.97 -5.45
N GLY A 163 -6.34 -8.16 -4.77
CA GLY A 163 -4.89 -8.32 -4.80
C GLY A 163 -4.45 -9.59 -4.07
N THR A 164 -3.31 -10.15 -4.44
CA THR A 164 -2.78 -11.39 -3.83
C THR A 164 -1.55 -11.12 -2.98
N ILE A 165 -1.41 -11.87 -1.89
CA ILE A 165 -0.21 -11.87 -1.04
C ILE A 165 0.10 -13.34 -0.77
N GLU A 166 1.16 -13.85 -1.38
CA GLU A 166 1.49 -15.29 -1.38
C GLU A 166 2.94 -15.53 -0.94
N GLY A 167 3.17 -16.52 -0.08
CA GLY A 167 4.52 -16.84 0.40
C GLY A 167 5.24 -15.64 1.05
N SER A 168 4.48 -14.73 1.66
CA SER A 168 4.98 -13.54 2.35
C SER A 168 4.49 -13.55 3.79
N THR A 169 5.25 -12.92 4.68
CA THR A 169 4.89 -12.77 6.09
C THR A 169 4.70 -11.31 6.44
N TRP A 170 3.91 -11.04 7.48
CA TRP A 170 3.71 -9.70 7.99
C TRP A 170 3.59 -9.65 9.50
N ASP A 171 4.05 -8.54 10.09
CA ASP A 171 3.87 -8.27 11.52
C ASP A 171 2.50 -7.65 11.79
N GLU A 172 2.05 -6.73 10.93
CA GLU A 172 0.74 -6.09 11.01
C GLU A 172 -0.01 -6.11 9.67
N TYR A 173 -1.30 -6.46 9.74
CA TYR A 173 -2.21 -6.45 8.61
C TYR A 173 -3.41 -5.54 8.85
N VAL A 174 -3.55 -4.53 8.00
CA VAL A 174 -4.65 -3.58 8.02
C VAL A 174 -5.44 -3.68 6.72
N TYR A 175 -6.75 -3.85 6.84
CA TYR A 175 -7.66 -3.78 5.71
C TYR A 175 -8.24 -2.37 5.62
N LEU A 176 -7.93 -1.67 4.53
CA LEU A 176 -8.46 -0.36 4.24
C LEU A 176 -9.85 -0.50 3.62
N LEU A 177 -10.86 -0.10 4.38
CA LEU A 177 -12.27 -0.26 4.05
C LEU A 177 -12.70 0.57 2.84
N GLY A 178 -13.64 0.02 2.08
CA GLY A 178 -14.42 0.74 1.08
C GLY A 178 -15.79 1.11 1.63
N TYR A 179 -16.84 0.84 0.86
CA TYR A 179 -18.24 0.95 1.28
C TYR A 179 -18.82 -0.37 1.81
N SER A 180 -17.99 -1.41 1.97
CA SER A 180 -18.43 -2.72 2.43
C SER A 180 -17.39 -3.29 3.40
N TRP A 181 -17.86 -4.01 4.41
CA TRP A 181 -17.02 -4.80 5.30
C TRP A 181 -16.38 -5.94 4.51
N PRO A 182 -15.14 -6.35 4.84
CA PRO A 182 -14.52 -7.49 4.19
C PRO A 182 -15.33 -8.75 4.47
N THR A 183 -15.62 -9.53 3.43
CA THR A 183 -16.24 -10.86 3.56
C THR A 183 -15.19 -11.97 3.44
N ALA A 184 -14.29 -11.85 2.47
CA ALA A 184 -13.25 -12.85 2.21
C ALA A 184 -12.02 -12.72 3.12
N LYS A 185 -11.86 -11.59 3.83
CA LYS A 185 -10.64 -11.27 4.59
C LYS A 185 -10.82 -11.26 6.11
N ILE A 186 -12.04 -11.43 6.60
CA ILE A 186 -12.23 -11.67 8.04
C ILE A 186 -11.59 -13.04 8.35
N PRO A 187 -10.63 -13.10 9.29
CA PRO A 187 -10.04 -14.36 9.71
C PRO A 187 -11.10 -15.30 10.26
N SER A 188 -10.84 -16.61 10.23
CA SER A 188 -11.76 -17.63 10.74
C SER A 188 -11.11 -18.58 11.73
N GLY A 189 -9.79 -18.48 11.95
CA GLY A 189 -9.06 -19.22 12.96
C GLY A 189 -9.10 -18.53 14.32
N ALA A 190 -9.27 -19.32 15.39
CA ALA A 190 -9.17 -18.80 16.74
C ALA A 190 -7.77 -18.23 17.03
N GLY A 191 -7.71 -17.06 17.66
CA GLY A 191 -6.48 -16.33 17.94
C GLY A 191 -6.00 -15.43 16.80
N GLU A 192 -6.67 -15.44 15.64
CA GLU A 192 -6.36 -14.54 14.54
C GLU A 192 -6.95 -13.14 14.77
N SER A 193 -6.26 -12.11 14.27
CA SER A 193 -6.68 -10.72 14.40
C SER A 193 -6.57 -9.96 13.10
N ILE A 194 -7.48 -8.99 12.90
CA ILE A 194 -7.42 -8.04 11.79
C ILE A 194 -7.80 -6.63 12.24
N SER A 195 -7.10 -5.65 11.69
CA SER A 195 -7.44 -4.23 11.84
C SER A 195 -8.16 -3.73 10.59
N LEU A 196 -9.29 -3.06 10.77
CA LEU A 196 -10.08 -2.42 9.72
C LEU A 196 -9.98 -0.90 9.90
N LYS A 197 -9.63 -0.17 8.84
CA LYS A 197 -9.43 1.28 8.91
C LYS A 197 -10.11 1.96 7.73
N PHE A 198 -10.77 3.07 7.99
CA PHE A 198 -11.36 3.89 6.92
C PHE A 198 -10.31 4.85 6.32
N PRO A 199 -10.10 4.83 4.99
CA PRO A 199 -9.27 5.83 4.33
C PRO A 199 -9.82 7.25 4.53
N SER A 200 -8.93 8.24 4.58
CA SER A 200 -9.29 9.65 4.80
C SER A 200 -10.32 10.17 3.79
N TYR A 201 -10.24 9.73 2.54
CA TYR A 201 -11.08 10.17 1.43
C TYR A 201 -12.46 9.49 1.33
N ILE A 202 -12.78 8.52 2.20
CA ILE A 202 -14.08 7.86 2.20
C ILE A 202 -15.00 8.45 3.27
N THR A 203 -16.27 8.63 2.91
CA THR A 203 -17.38 8.83 3.84
C THR A 203 -18.07 7.47 4.05
N PRO A 204 -17.93 6.83 5.22
CA PRO A 204 -18.38 5.46 5.41
C PRO A 204 -19.90 5.30 5.34
N LYS A 205 -20.36 4.44 4.44
CA LYS A 205 -21.73 3.97 4.34
C LYS A 205 -21.66 2.49 4.00
N MET A 206 -21.94 1.63 4.98
CA MET A 206 -21.67 0.19 4.87
C MET A 206 -22.83 -0.52 4.19
N GLU A 207 -22.52 -1.31 3.17
CA GLU A 207 -23.49 -1.98 2.28
C GLU A 207 -23.81 -3.44 2.66
N ASN A 208 -23.11 -3.99 3.65
CA ASN A 208 -23.29 -5.38 4.09
C ASN A 208 -23.16 -5.51 5.61
N THR A 209 -23.53 -6.69 6.11
CA THR A 209 -23.29 -7.09 7.50
C THR A 209 -21.84 -7.51 7.71
N LEU A 210 -21.25 -7.08 8.82
CA LEU A 210 -19.99 -7.62 9.33
C LEU A 210 -20.32 -8.78 10.27
N GLU A 211 -19.73 -9.95 10.04
CA GLU A 211 -19.84 -11.09 10.95
C GLU A 211 -18.45 -11.43 11.47
N ILE A 212 -18.32 -11.52 12.80
CA ILE A 212 -17.05 -11.80 13.50
C ILE A 212 -17.16 -13.18 14.14
N PRO A 213 -16.39 -14.17 13.68
CA PRO A 213 -16.43 -15.52 14.24
C PRO A 213 -15.92 -15.59 15.68
N GLU A 214 -16.31 -16.66 16.40
CA GLU A 214 -15.77 -16.96 17.72
C GLU A 214 -14.24 -17.10 17.69
N GLY A 215 -13.57 -16.57 18.73
CA GLY A 215 -12.11 -16.63 18.84
C GLY A 215 -11.34 -15.68 17.91
N VAL A 216 -12.01 -14.96 17.01
CA VAL A 216 -11.40 -13.94 16.12
C VAL A 216 -11.48 -12.56 16.76
N THR A 217 -10.42 -11.77 16.61
CA THR A 217 -10.40 -10.36 17.03
C THR A 217 -10.46 -9.43 15.82
N VAL A 218 -11.47 -8.56 15.78
CA VAL A 218 -11.58 -7.50 14.78
C VAL A 218 -11.47 -6.15 15.48
N THR A 219 -10.48 -5.36 15.07
CA THR A 219 -10.35 -3.96 15.50
C THR A 219 -10.86 -3.05 14.41
N VAL A 220 -11.85 -2.21 14.69
CA VAL A 220 -12.36 -1.20 13.77
C VAL A 220 -11.90 0.18 14.24
N ASP A 221 -11.10 0.84 13.42
CA ASP A 221 -10.71 2.23 13.60
C ASP A 221 -11.68 3.16 12.86
N LEU A 222 -12.48 3.90 13.62
CA LEU A 222 -13.46 4.86 13.10
C LEU A 222 -12.78 6.08 12.45
N ALA A 223 -11.53 6.40 12.82
CA ALA A 223 -10.74 7.50 12.26
C ALA A 223 -11.50 8.84 12.19
N GLY A 224 -12.31 9.15 13.21
CA GLY A 224 -13.07 10.39 13.35
C GLY A 224 -14.31 10.48 12.46
N LYS A 225 -14.72 9.36 11.84
CA LYS A 225 -15.79 9.33 10.84
C LYS A 225 -17.12 8.86 11.43
N PRO A 226 -18.25 9.41 10.95
CA PRO A 226 -19.54 8.77 11.14
C PRO A 226 -19.64 7.54 10.23
N VAL A 227 -19.89 6.39 10.84
CA VAL A 227 -20.06 5.10 10.16
C VAL A 227 -21.51 4.67 10.35
N SER A 228 -22.26 4.58 9.26
CA SER A 228 -23.66 4.15 9.26
C SER A 228 -23.92 3.04 8.23
N ALA A 229 -25.04 2.34 8.40
CA ALA A 229 -25.56 1.43 7.38
C ALA A 229 -26.03 2.21 6.15
N ASP A 230 -26.02 1.57 5.00
CA ASP A 230 -26.76 2.08 3.85
C ASP A 230 -28.27 2.05 4.13
N ALA A 231 -28.91 3.22 4.09
CA ALA A 231 -30.33 3.38 4.38
C ALA A 231 -31.27 2.53 3.49
N GLU A 232 -30.81 2.12 2.30
CA GLU A 232 -31.60 1.27 1.40
C GLU A 232 -31.60 -0.22 1.83
N ALA A 233 -30.75 -0.60 2.79
CA ALA A 233 -30.62 -1.95 3.30
C ALA A 233 -30.92 -1.97 4.81
N SER A 234 -32.19 -2.20 5.15
CA SER A 234 -32.72 -2.09 6.53
C SER A 234 -32.11 -3.07 7.55
N ASP A 235 -31.45 -4.13 7.09
CA ASP A 235 -31.04 -5.26 7.94
C ASP A 235 -29.52 -5.32 8.17
N ILE A 236 -28.79 -4.27 7.78
CA ILE A 236 -27.34 -4.20 7.98
C ILE A 236 -27.04 -4.01 9.46
N LYS A 237 -26.20 -4.92 9.98
CA LYS A 237 -25.75 -4.96 11.36
C LYS A 237 -24.31 -5.45 11.45
N ILE A 238 -23.77 -5.42 12.66
CA ILE A 238 -22.56 -6.15 13.02
C ILE A 238 -22.99 -7.33 13.89
N ILE A 239 -22.63 -8.56 13.52
CA ILE A 239 -22.85 -9.76 14.31
C ILE A 239 -21.50 -10.15 14.91
N ASN A 240 -21.39 -10.09 16.24
CA ASN A 240 -20.15 -10.39 16.94
C ASN A 240 -20.27 -11.64 17.80
N HIS A 241 -19.60 -12.72 17.38
CA HIS A 241 -19.39 -13.92 18.18
C HIS A 241 -17.97 -13.99 18.78
N GLY A 242 -17.05 -13.12 18.33
CA GLY A 242 -15.65 -13.07 18.75
C GLY A 242 -15.35 -11.88 19.65
N THR A 243 -14.28 -11.14 19.32
CA THR A 243 -13.94 -9.87 19.97
C THR A 243 -14.01 -8.73 18.96
N LEU A 244 -14.95 -7.81 19.17
CA LEU A 244 -15.03 -6.54 18.45
C LEU A 244 -14.40 -5.45 19.30
N THR A 245 -13.32 -4.85 18.81
CA THR A 245 -12.71 -3.67 19.42
C THR A 245 -12.95 -2.46 18.54
N LEU A 246 -13.59 -1.43 19.10
CA LEU A 246 -13.77 -0.14 18.45
C LEU A 246 -12.74 0.84 19.00
N ILE A 247 -12.01 1.48 18.11
CA ILE A 247 -11.11 2.59 18.42
C ILE A 247 -11.48 3.78 17.56
N ASP A 248 -11.06 4.97 18.01
CA ASP A 248 -11.09 6.17 17.19
C ASP A 248 -9.69 6.79 17.24
N SER A 249 -8.90 6.56 16.20
CA SER A 249 -7.55 7.15 16.10
C SER A 249 -7.57 8.66 15.86
N SER A 250 -8.75 9.24 15.65
CA SER A 250 -8.98 10.69 15.53
C SER A 250 -9.98 11.13 16.61
N THR A 251 -10.85 12.09 16.29
CA THR A 251 -11.87 12.59 17.20
C THR A 251 -13.23 12.64 16.52
N GLY A 252 -14.29 12.35 17.29
CA GLY A 252 -15.68 12.48 16.83
C GLY A 252 -16.18 11.32 15.97
N GLY A 253 -15.46 10.19 15.94
CA GLY A 253 -15.92 8.98 15.27
C GLY A 253 -17.18 8.44 15.92
N THR A 254 -18.16 8.03 15.10
CA THR A 254 -19.43 7.47 15.59
C THR A 254 -19.79 6.22 14.81
N LEU A 255 -20.21 5.16 15.50
CA LEU A 255 -20.76 3.95 14.89
C LEU A 255 -22.28 3.90 15.11
N SER A 256 -23.02 4.10 14.03
CA SER A 256 -24.49 4.11 13.98
C SER A 256 -25.04 2.86 13.28
N ILE A 257 -24.37 1.73 13.41
CA ILE A 257 -24.80 0.42 12.89
C ILE A 257 -25.22 -0.45 14.07
N PRO A 258 -26.40 -1.12 14.04
CA PRO A 258 -26.80 -2.06 15.08
C PRO A 258 -25.77 -3.17 15.29
N ILE A 259 -25.53 -3.55 16.53
CA ILE A 259 -24.62 -4.64 16.92
C ILE A 259 -25.45 -5.72 17.60
N GLU A 260 -25.37 -6.95 17.09
CA GLU A 260 -25.79 -8.16 17.79
C GLU A 260 -24.55 -8.79 18.41
N ASN A 261 -24.44 -8.69 19.73
CA ASN A 261 -23.21 -9.06 20.43
C ASN A 261 -23.40 -10.31 21.32
N ASP A 262 -22.88 -11.43 20.85
CA ASP A 262 -22.74 -12.68 21.62
C ASP A 262 -21.29 -12.90 22.13
N GLY A 263 -20.35 -12.05 21.71
CA GLY A 263 -18.94 -12.08 22.10
C GLY A 263 -18.52 -10.94 23.03
N VAL A 264 -17.25 -10.53 22.92
CA VAL A 264 -16.68 -9.40 23.67
C VAL A 264 -16.74 -8.13 22.80
N LEU A 265 -17.30 -7.06 23.37
CA LEU A 265 -17.29 -5.72 22.76
C LEU A 265 -16.44 -4.78 23.61
N ASN A 266 -15.34 -4.29 23.04
CA ASN A 266 -14.46 -3.28 23.65
C ASN A 266 -14.64 -1.95 22.92
N ALA A 267 -15.36 -1.00 23.53
CA ALA A 267 -15.50 0.35 22.99
C ALA A 267 -14.43 1.28 23.60
N ASN A 268 -13.23 1.30 22.99
CA ASN A 268 -12.06 2.03 23.48
C ASN A 268 -11.92 3.43 22.84
N GLY A 269 -12.82 3.82 21.94
CA GLY A 269 -12.86 5.13 21.31
C GLY A 269 -14.10 5.32 20.44
N GLY A 270 -14.44 6.59 20.18
CA GLY A 270 -15.65 6.97 19.44
C GLY A 270 -16.94 6.79 20.23
N THR A 271 -18.08 7.03 19.56
CA THR A 271 -19.43 6.88 20.15
C THR A 271 -20.22 5.80 19.41
N VAL A 272 -20.76 4.82 20.13
CA VAL A 272 -21.72 3.85 19.56
C VAL A 272 -23.13 4.39 19.81
N THR A 273 -23.88 4.62 18.73
CA THR A 273 -25.27 5.11 18.78
C THR A 273 -26.27 4.08 18.23
N GLY A 274 -25.78 3.02 17.58
CA GLY A 274 -26.59 1.87 17.20
C GLY A 274 -27.12 1.11 18.41
N LYS A 275 -28.20 0.35 18.23
CA LYS A 275 -28.66 -0.61 19.24
C LYS A 275 -27.57 -1.66 19.44
N VAL A 276 -27.26 -1.96 20.70
CA VAL A 276 -26.35 -3.03 21.12
C VAL A 276 -27.15 -4.10 21.85
#